data_AF-A0A5D2CBF4-F1
#
_entry.id   AF-A0A5D2CBF4-F1
#
_cell.length_a   1.000
_cell.length_b   1.000
_cell.length_c   1.000
_cell.angle_alpha   90.00
_cell.angle_beta   90.00
_cell.angle_gamma   90.00
#
_symmetry.space_group_name_H-M   'P 1'
#
loop_
_entity.id
_entity.type
_entity.pdbx_description
1 polymer ?
#
loop_
_entity_poly.entity_id
_entity_poly.type
_entity_poly.pdbx_seq_one_letter_code
_entity_poly.pdbx_strand_id
1 'polypeptide(L)'
;MENSAKKMNSENKYRTIAVTVTPFIILGGICIGLGWRYVSRAWNRKPKPKLARSMSFSALHGGKLAFERLVDYHNYGGKSTNIDADIKKLEELLADEHPRFKEIQRVLARLEMSRKEDEAMEVLNKALEKARKQGKPHEVYELEILLAELYIYKGDVQQALNCKCLVEDAGDSDARRPLYKAIICLMDQREEEARKYWQDFKDVQHMTIPPCFHEDEFTEFKNAVNLLKKDIDATKQ
;
A
#
# COMPACT_ATOMS: atom_id res chain seq x y z
N MET A 1 37.52 89.02 16.06
CA MET A 1 37.02 89.74 14.87
C MET A 1 36.93 88.76 13.72
N GLU A 2 35.78 88.78 13.07
CA GLU A 2 35.29 87.82 12.09
C GLU A 2 36.09 87.77 10.78
N ASN A 3 35.81 86.70 10.02
CA ASN A 3 35.90 86.60 8.57
C ASN A 3 37.28 86.42 7.91
N SER A 4 37.64 85.16 7.65
CA SER A 4 38.07 84.73 6.31
C SER A 4 38.32 83.23 6.25
N ALA A 5 37.35 82.47 5.72
CA ALA A 5 37.61 81.15 5.14
C ALA A 5 36.50 80.73 4.17
N LYS A 6 36.18 81.61 3.20
CA LYS A 6 35.61 81.17 1.92
C LYS A 6 36.66 81.43 0.85
N LYS A 7 37.42 80.40 0.50
CA LYS A 7 38.00 80.33 -0.84
C LYS A 7 38.17 78.88 -1.27
N MET A 8 37.27 78.52 -2.20
CA MET A 8 37.50 77.58 -3.29
C MET A 8 38.03 76.20 -2.93
N ASN A 9 37.11 75.25 -2.76
CA ASN A 9 37.29 73.95 -3.42
C ASN A 9 35.93 73.24 -3.55
N SER A 10 35.04 73.79 -4.38
CA SER A 10 33.73 73.21 -4.67
C SER A 10 33.70 72.33 -5.93
N GLU A 11 34.84 72.02 -6.56
CA GLU A 11 34.83 71.42 -7.90
C GLU A 11 35.21 69.94 -8.02
N ASN A 12 35.62 69.21 -6.98
CA ASN A 12 36.09 67.83 -7.19
C ASN A 12 35.46 66.73 -6.32
N LYS A 13 34.26 66.95 -5.77
CA LYS A 13 33.61 65.94 -4.91
C LYS A 13 32.45 65.15 -5.53
N TYR A 14 32.21 65.27 -6.83
CA TYR A 14 31.10 64.57 -7.52
C TYR A 14 31.53 63.47 -8.49
N ARG A 15 32.83 63.23 -8.65
CA ARG A 15 33.35 62.06 -9.34
C ARG A 15 33.98 61.13 -8.30
N THR A 16 33.42 59.93 -8.18
CA THR A 16 34.01 58.76 -7.48
C THR A 16 33.61 58.54 -6.01
N ILE A 17 32.32 58.40 -5.70
CA ILE A 17 31.80 57.28 -4.88
C ILE A 17 30.35 57.01 -5.37
N ALA A 18 30.23 56.43 -6.55
CA ALA A 18 28.99 55.79 -7.02
C ALA A 18 29.18 54.29 -6.88
N VAL A 19 29.39 53.81 -5.66
CA VAL A 19 29.50 52.39 -5.36
C VAL A 19 28.80 52.14 -4.03
N THR A 20 27.96 51.12 -4.04
CA THR A 20 27.37 50.41 -2.89
C THR A 20 26.43 51.21 -1.99
N VAL A 21 25.13 51.26 -2.32
CA VAL A 21 24.06 50.70 -1.46
C VAL A 21 22.81 50.50 -2.32
N THR A 22 22.74 49.44 -3.11
CA THR A 22 21.46 48.76 -3.45
C THR A 22 21.75 47.48 -4.25
N PRO A 23 21.91 46.34 -3.56
CA PRO A 23 21.32 45.13 -4.13
C PRO A 23 20.68 44.19 -3.10
N PHE A 24 20.36 44.64 -1.88
CA PHE A 24 19.78 43.74 -0.87
C PHE A 24 18.25 43.58 -0.94
N ILE A 25 17.52 44.50 -1.58
CA ILE A 25 16.05 44.41 -1.63
C ILE A 25 15.56 43.41 -2.68
N ILE A 26 16.31 43.20 -3.77
CA ILE A 26 15.90 42.29 -4.86
C ILE A 26 16.16 40.82 -4.47
N LEU A 27 17.24 40.51 -3.76
CA LEU A 27 17.55 39.16 -3.29
C LEU A 27 16.64 38.69 -2.12
N GLY A 28 16.22 39.60 -1.24
CA GLY A 28 15.28 39.28 -0.15
C GLY A 28 13.90 38.85 -0.65
N GLY A 29 13.35 39.57 -1.64
CA GLY A 29 12.05 39.25 -2.23
C GLY A 29 12.01 37.90 -2.97
N ILE A 30 13.12 37.53 -3.64
CA ILE A 30 13.24 36.25 -4.35
C ILE A 30 13.35 35.07 -3.36
N CYS A 31 14.12 35.22 -2.28
CA CYS A 31 14.24 34.17 -1.25
C CYS A 31 12.94 33.96 -0.46
N ILE A 32 12.22 35.04 -0.13
CA ILE A 32 10.92 34.94 0.54
C ILE A 32 9.87 34.37 -0.41
N GLY A 33 9.83 34.79 -1.68
CA GLY A 33 8.89 34.27 -2.68
C GLY A 33 9.11 32.79 -3.01
N LEU A 34 10.37 32.35 -3.17
CA LEU A 34 10.72 30.94 -3.36
C LEU A 34 10.49 30.11 -2.11
N GLY A 35 10.82 30.65 -0.93
CA GLY A 35 10.55 30.02 0.37
C GLY A 35 9.04 29.83 0.60
N TRP A 36 8.22 30.84 0.34
CA TRP A 36 6.76 30.75 0.43
C TRP A 36 6.18 29.82 -0.63
N ARG A 37 6.73 29.77 -1.85
CA ARG A 37 6.34 28.78 -2.88
C ARG A 37 6.71 27.36 -2.47
N TYR A 38 7.83 27.16 -1.80
CA TYR A 38 8.29 25.85 -1.33
C TYR A 38 7.48 25.39 -0.11
N VAL A 39 7.26 26.26 0.87
CA VAL A 39 6.42 26.03 2.05
C VAL A 39 4.97 25.84 1.63
N SER A 40 4.42 26.65 0.72
CA SER A 40 3.07 26.44 0.19
C SER A 40 2.97 25.18 -0.68
N ARG A 41 4.01 24.76 -1.39
CA ARG A 41 4.02 23.42 -2.05
C ARG A 41 4.09 22.29 -1.04
N ALA A 42 4.81 22.44 0.06
CA ALA A 42 4.89 21.44 1.13
C ALA A 42 3.57 21.38 1.92
N TRP A 43 2.90 22.52 2.11
CA TRP A 43 1.62 22.66 2.78
C TRP A 43 0.43 22.26 1.89
N ASN A 44 0.52 22.51 0.58
CA ASN A 44 -0.46 22.07 -0.44
C ASN A 44 -0.07 20.74 -1.11
N ARG A 45 0.95 20.03 -0.61
CA ARG A 45 1.14 18.63 -0.97
C ARG A 45 -0.06 17.91 -0.40
N LYS A 46 -1.04 17.63 -1.27
CA LYS A 46 -2.11 16.70 -0.94
C LYS A 46 -1.44 15.48 -0.31
N PRO A 47 -1.92 14.98 0.83
CA PRO A 47 -1.39 13.73 1.37
C PRO A 47 -1.38 12.74 0.22
N LYS A 48 -0.24 12.04 0.03
CA LYS A 48 -0.20 10.97 -0.96
C LYS A 48 -1.43 10.11 -0.67
N PRO A 49 -2.27 9.81 -1.68
CA PRO A 49 -3.40 8.92 -1.43
C PRO A 49 -2.82 7.68 -0.78
N LYS A 50 -3.28 7.35 0.44
CA LYS A 50 -2.89 6.10 1.10
C LYS A 50 -3.28 5.01 0.11
N LEU A 51 -2.29 4.35 -0.49
CA LEU A 51 -2.55 3.27 -1.42
C LEU A 51 -3.32 2.21 -0.64
N ALA A 52 -4.37 1.64 -1.22
CA ALA A 52 -5.10 0.58 -0.53
C ALA A 52 -4.16 -0.60 -0.29
N ARG A 53 -4.27 -1.27 0.85
CA ARG A 53 -3.32 -2.34 1.22
C ARG A 53 -3.40 -3.48 0.22
N SER A 54 -4.60 -3.71 -0.32
CA SER A 54 -4.80 -4.67 -1.38
C SER A 54 -4.12 -4.33 -2.71
N MET A 55 -3.80 -3.07 -2.98
CA MET A 55 -2.97 -2.71 -4.14
C MET A 55 -1.53 -3.21 -3.95
N SER A 56 -0.93 -2.89 -2.79
CA SER A 56 0.41 -3.35 -2.42
C SER A 56 0.49 -4.88 -2.42
N PHE A 57 -0.54 -5.55 -1.91
CA PHE A 57 -0.62 -7.01 -1.91
C PHE A 57 -0.84 -7.63 -3.28
N SER A 58 -1.66 -7.02 -4.15
CA SER A 58 -1.89 -7.53 -5.50
C SER A 58 -0.62 -7.52 -6.36
N ALA A 59 0.31 -6.57 -6.10
CA ALA A 59 1.62 -6.55 -6.73
C ALA A 59 2.46 -7.79 -6.37
N LEU A 60 2.23 -8.39 -5.19
CA LEU A 60 2.91 -9.62 -4.75
C LEU A 60 2.44 -10.86 -5.51
N HIS A 61 1.18 -10.87 -5.96
CA HIS A 61 0.66 -11.90 -6.86
C HIS A 61 1.11 -11.72 -8.31
N GLY A 62 1.44 -10.49 -8.71
CA GLY A 62 1.93 -10.14 -10.05
C GLY A 62 0.87 -10.15 -11.17
N GLY A 63 1.31 -9.83 -12.39
CA GLY A 63 0.58 -10.01 -13.64
C GLY A 63 -0.83 -9.40 -13.68
N LYS A 64 -1.81 -10.24 -14.04
CA LYS A 64 -3.22 -9.83 -14.24
C LYS A 64 -3.91 -9.36 -12.97
N LEU A 65 -3.60 -9.92 -11.80
CA LEU A 65 -4.27 -9.56 -10.55
C LEU A 65 -3.88 -8.14 -10.10
N ALA A 66 -2.58 -7.81 -10.19
CA ALA A 66 -2.08 -6.45 -9.93
C ALA A 66 -2.76 -5.43 -10.85
N PHE A 67 -2.93 -5.76 -12.14
CA PHE A 67 -3.61 -4.89 -13.11
C PHE A 67 -5.11 -4.75 -12.81
N GLU A 68 -5.83 -5.84 -12.53
CA GLU A 68 -7.24 -5.80 -12.15
C GLU A 68 -7.45 -4.93 -10.91
N ARG A 69 -6.58 -5.03 -9.90
CA ARG A 69 -6.65 -4.21 -8.70
C ARG A 69 -6.41 -2.74 -8.98
N LEU A 70 -5.47 -2.43 -9.87
CA LEU A 70 -5.20 -1.06 -10.31
C LEU A 70 -6.41 -0.45 -11.03
N VAL A 71 -7.05 -1.21 -11.91
CA VAL A 71 -8.28 -0.81 -12.60
C VAL A 71 -9.40 -0.56 -11.59
N ASP A 72 -9.61 -1.48 -10.64
CA ASP A 72 -10.62 -1.32 -9.59
C ASP A 72 -10.34 -0.07 -8.74
N TYR A 73 -9.09 0.15 -8.33
CA TYR A 73 -8.70 1.35 -7.58
C TYR A 73 -8.98 2.64 -8.36
N HIS A 74 -8.76 2.67 -9.67
CA HIS A 74 -9.06 3.85 -10.50
C HIS A 74 -10.55 4.06 -10.71
N ASN A 75 -11.31 2.98 -10.94
CA ASN A 75 -12.75 3.04 -11.18
C ASN A 75 -13.52 3.46 -9.93
N TYR A 76 -13.06 3.00 -8.76
CA TYR A 76 -13.71 3.27 -7.47
C TYR A 76 -12.98 4.36 -6.67
N GLY A 77 -11.81 4.79 -7.12
CA GLY A 77 -11.17 6.08 -6.83
C GLY A 77 -10.90 6.39 -5.37
N GLY A 78 -10.83 5.39 -4.48
CA GLY A 78 -10.82 5.62 -3.03
C GLY A 78 -12.04 6.41 -2.51
N LYS A 79 -13.12 6.47 -3.30
CA LYS A 79 -14.43 6.97 -2.89
C LYS A 79 -15.27 5.78 -2.48
N SER A 80 -16.16 5.98 -1.51
CA SER A 80 -17.07 4.92 -1.07
C SER A 80 -17.78 4.35 -2.30
N THR A 81 -17.50 3.08 -2.60
CA THR A 81 -18.49 2.28 -3.30
C THR A 81 -19.79 2.36 -2.50
N ASN A 82 -20.91 1.98 -3.11
CA ASN A 82 -22.09 1.74 -2.28
C ASN A 82 -21.76 0.53 -1.42
N ILE A 83 -21.28 0.78 -0.18
CA ILE A 83 -20.81 -0.24 0.76
C ILE A 83 -21.90 -1.29 0.95
N ASP A 84 -23.15 -0.85 1.09
CA ASP A 84 -24.30 -1.74 1.23
C ASP A 84 -24.48 -2.60 -0.02
N ALA A 85 -24.21 -2.06 -1.22
CA ALA A 85 -24.25 -2.84 -2.45
C ALA A 85 -23.10 -3.85 -2.54
N ASP A 86 -21.89 -3.52 -2.08
CA ASP A 86 -20.76 -4.46 -2.05
C ASP A 86 -20.98 -5.57 -1.02
N ILE A 87 -21.50 -5.25 0.17
CA ILE A 87 -21.88 -6.26 1.18
C ILE A 87 -22.99 -7.15 0.65
N LYS A 88 -24.06 -6.57 0.09
CA LYS A 88 -25.13 -7.36 -0.54
C LYS A 88 -24.59 -8.24 -1.66
N LYS A 89 -23.67 -7.72 -2.49
CA LYS A 89 -23.05 -8.49 -3.56
C LYS A 89 -22.21 -9.66 -3.03
N LEU A 90 -21.50 -9.45 -1.91
CA LEU A 90 -20.76 -10.50 -1.23
C LEU A 90 -21.71 -11.61 -0.75
N GLU A 91 -22.81 -11.24 -0.10
CA GLU A 91 -23.84 -12.18 0.36
C GLU A 91 -24.46 -12.98 -0.80
N GLU A 92 -24.81 -12.31 -1.90
CA GLU A 92 -25.34 -12.95 -3.12
C GLU A 92 -24.35 -13.97 -3.70
N LEU A 93 -23.06 -13.62 -3.82
CA LEU A 93 -22.05 -14.51 -4.37
C LEU A 93 -21.77 -15.72 -3.47
N LEU A 94 -21.88 -15.56 -2.15
CA LEU A 94 -21.68 -16.63 -1.17
C LEU A 94 -22.93 -17.52 -1.01
N ALA A 95 -24.10 -17.04 -1.42
CA ALA A 95 -25.33 -17.80 -1.43
C ALA A 95 -25.48 -18.69 -2.68
N ASP A 96 -24.70 -18.41 -3.73
CA ASP A 96 -24.69 -19.17 -4.98
C ASP A 96 -24.33 -20.66 -4.73
N GLU A 97 -24.88 -21.56 -5.55
CA GLU A 97 -24.62 -22.99 -5.43
C GLU A 97 -23.15 -23.30 -5.67
N HIS A 98 -22.52 -22.55 -6.59
CA HIS A 98 -21.12 -22.65 -6.97
C HIS A 98 -20.44 -21.27 -6.81
N PRO A 99 -19.97 -20.92 -5.60
CA PRO A 99 -19.40 -19.61 -5.32
C PRO A 99 -18.24 -19.26 -6.26
N ARG A 100 -18.32 -18.08 -6.88
CA ARG A 100 -17.29 -17.59 -7.81
C ARG A 100 -16.21 -16.86 -7.02
N PHE A 101 -15.28 -17.61 -6.42
CA PHE A 101 -14.27 -17.10 -5.48
C PHE A 101 -13.42 -15.93 -6.01
N LYS A 102 -13.10 -15.92 -7.30
CA LYS A 102 -12.39 -14.77 -7.91
C LYS A 102 -13.21 -13.48 -7.83
N GLU A 103 -14.53 -13.55 -8.03
CA GLU A 103 -15.39 -12.38 -7.90
C GLU A 103 -15.56 -11.97 -6.44
N ILE A 104 -15.67 -12.95 -5.53
CA ILE A 104 -15.70 -12.71 -4.09
C ILE A 104 -14.43 -11.95 -3.67
N GLN A 105 -13.24 -12.40 -4.07
CA GLN A 105 -11.96 -11.74 -3.77
C GLN A 105 -11.91 -10.28 -4.28
N ARG A 106 -12.54 -9.98 -5.42
CA ARG A 106 -12.68 -8.60 -5.93
C ARG A 106 -13.68 -7.77 -5.14
N VAL A 107 -14.73 -8.36 -4.58
CA VAL A 107 -15.66 -7.62 -3.69
C VAL A 107 -14.95 -7.30 -2.37
N LEU A 108 -14.26 -8.28 -1.78
CA LEU A 108 -13.46 -8.11 -0.56
C LEU A 108 -12.41 -7.00 -0.72
N ALA A 109 -11.83 -6.88 -1.92
CA ALA A 109 -10.98 -5.76 -2.30
C ALA A 109 -11.58 -4.39 -2.03
N ARG A 110 -12.78 -4.18 -2.56
CA ARG A 110 -13.45 -2.89 -2.54
C ARG A 110 -13.92 -2.57 -1.14
N LEU A 111 -14.30 -3.59 -0.39
CA LEU A 111 -14.59 -3.49 1.04
C LEU A 111 -13.33 -3.10 1.83
N GLU A 112 -12.14 -3.69 1.56
CA GLU A 112 -10.87 -3.24 2.17
C GLU A 112 -10.54 -1.79 1.81
N MET A 113 -10.64 -1.44 0.52
CA MET A 113 -10.44 -0.06 0.04
C MET A 113 -11.39 0.93 0.73
N SER A 114 -12.56 0.47 1.18
CA SER A 114 -13.59 1.27 1.87
C SER A 114 -13.55 1.16 3.40
N ARG A 115 -12.54 0.49 3.99
CA ARG A 115 -12.42 0.27 5.45
C ARG A 115 -13.54 -0.56 6.06
N LYS A 116 -14.02 -1.54 5.30
CA LYS A 116 -15.12 -2.45 5.66
C LYS A 116 -14.66 -3.90 5.78
N GLU A 117 -13.41 -4.10 6.18
CA GLU A 117 -12.83 -5.42 6.38
C GLU A 117 -13.60 -6.20 7.46
N ASP A 118 -14.03 -5.55 8.55
CA ASP A 118 -14.74 -6.21 9.64
C ASP A 118 -16.12 -6.73 9.21
N GLU A 119 -16.94 -5.91 8.54
CA GLU A 119 -18.23 -6.40 8.03
C GLU A 119 -18.05 -7.50 6.97
N ALA A 120 -17.02 -7.40 6.13
CA ALA A 120 -16.70 -8.44 5.15
C ALA A 120 -16.33 -9.78 5.82
N MET A 121 -15.55 -9.72 6.90
CA MET A 121 -15.16 -10.90 7.69
C MET A 121 -16.35 -11.53 8.41
N GLU A 122 -17.30 -10.75 8.93
CA GLU A 122 -18.52 -11.29 9.52
C GLU A 122 -19.33 -12.11 8.51
N VAL A 123 -19.47 -11.60 7.29
CA VAL A 123 -20.19 -12.30 6.20
C VAL A 123 -19.45 -13.58 5.79
N LEU A 124 -18.12 -13.52 5.63
CA LEU A 124 -17.32 -14.70 5.30
C LEU A 124 -17.36 -15.77 6.39
N ASN A 125 -17.28 -15.39 7.67
CA ASN A 125 -17.33 -16.35 8.77
C ASN A 125 -18.69 -17.08 8.82
N LYS A 126 -19.80 -16.37 8.57
CA LYS A 126 -21.13 -17.00 8.45
C LYS A 126 -21.17 -18.01 7.29
N ALA A 127 -20.59 -17.65 6.14
CA ALA A 127 -20.51 -18.55 4.99
C ALA A 127 -19.62 -19.77 5.27
N LEU A 128 -18.49 -19.58 5.95
CA LEU A 128 -17.57 -20.64 6.35
C LEU A 128 -18.24 -21.65 7.27
N GLU A 129 -18.95 -21.18 8.30
CA GLU A 129 -19.71 -22.04 9.21
C GLU A 129 -20.82 -22.82 8.49
N LYS A 130 -21.49 -22.19 7.51
CA LYS A 130 -22.47 -22.86 6.66
C LYS A 130 -21.82 -23.95 5.80
N ALA A 131 -20.71 -23.65 5.12
CA ALA A 131 -19.99 -24.61 4.28
C ALA A 131 -19.47 -25.82 5.09
N ARG A 132 -18.99 -25.58 6.32
CA ARG A 132 -18.59 -26.64 7.26
C ARG A 132 -19.76 -27.55 7.61
N LYS A 133 -20.92 -26.99 7.98
CA LYS A 133 -22.14 -27.76 8.30
C LYS A 133 -22.67 -28.55 7.12
N GLN A 134 -22.48 -28.03 5.90
CA GLN A 134 -22.91 -28.68 4.67
C GLN A 134 -21.89 -29.71 4.14
N GLY A 135 -20.74 -29.88 4.81
CA GLY A 135 -19.72 -30.84 4.39
C GLY A 135 -19.10 -30.49 3.04
N LYS A 136 -18.87 -29.20 2.76
CA LYS A 136 -18.29 -28.71 1.49
C LYS A 136 -16.81 -28.34 1.65
N PRO A 137 -15.87 -29.31 1.66
CA PRO A 137 -14.47 -29.06 2.03
C PRO A 137 -13.74 -28.08 1.11
N HIS A 138 -14.01 -28.10 -0.19
CA HIS A 138 -13.40 -27.16 -1.14
C HIS A 138 -13.85 -25.72 -0.87
N GLU A 139 -15.14 -25.49 -0.62
CA GLU A 139 -15.64 -24.15 -0.26
C GLU A 139 -15.07 -23.68 1.08
N VAL A 140 -14.97 -24.58 2.06
CA VAL A 140 -14.33 -24.27 3.35
C VAL A 140 -12.89 -23.80 3.15
N TYR A 141 -12.12 -24.53 2.36
CA TYR A 141 -10.73 -24.19 2.07
C TYR A 141 -10.60 -22.81 1.39
N GLU A 142 -11.39 -22.55 0.34
CA GLU A 142 -11.36 -21.26 -0.38
C GLU A 142 -11.76 -20.09 0.53
N LEU A 143 -12.77 -20.28 1.39
CA LEU A 143 -13.19 -19.26 2.37
C LEU A 143 -12.12 -18.99 3.43
N GLU A 144 -11.42 -20.02 3.89
CA GLU A 144 -10.29 -19.85 4.82
C GLU A 144 -9.12 -19.11 4.18
N ILE A 145 -8.80 -19.35 2.91
CA ILE A 145 -7.80 -18.59 2.16
C ILE A 145 -8.17 -17.11 2.06
N LEU A 146 -9.44 -16.80 1.75
CA LEU A 146 -9.92 -15.41 1.69
C LEU A 146 -9.89 -14.72 3.06
N LEU A 147 -10.18 -15.44 4.14
CA LEU A 147 -10.04 -14.91 5.51
C LEU A 147 -8.57 -14.63 5.85
N ALA A 148 -7.65 -15.53 5.49
CA ALA A 148 -6.21 -15.31 5.68
C ALA A 148 -5.74 -14.04 4.95
N GLU A 149 -6.19 -13.81 3.72
CA GLU A 149 -5.91 -12.58 2.96
C GLU A 149 -6.40 -11.33 3.70
N LEU A 150 -7.63 -11.33 4.24
CA LEU A 150 -8.16 -10.21 5.01
C LEU A 150 -7.40 -9.97 6.32
N TYR A 151 -6.98 -11.02 7.03
CA TYR A 151 -6.13 -10.86 8.21
C TYR A 151 -4.78 -10.23 7.88
N ILE A 152 -4.17 -10.60 6.74
CA ILE A 152 -2.96 -9.93 6.23
C ILE A 152 -3.24 -8.44 5.95
N TYR A 153 -4.37 -8.12 5.30
CA TYR A 153 -4.76 -6.71 5.10
C TYR A 153 -4.94 -5.95 6.39
N LYS A 154 -5.48 -6.55 7.45
CA LYS A 154 -5.60 -5.90 8.76
C LYS A 154 -4.26 -5.79 9.51
N GLY A 155 -3.27 -6.56 9.08
CA GLY A 155 -2.01 -6.73 9.81
C GLY A 155 -2.15 -7.57 11.07
N ASP A 156 -3.16 -8.42 11.15
CA ASP A 156 -3.35 -9.38 12.23
C ASP A 156 -2.59 -10.68 11.90
N VAL A 157 -1.27 -10.60 12.05
CA VAL A 157 -0.32 -11.67 11.74
C VAL A 157 -0.66 -12.97 12.47
N GLN A 158 -1.08 -12.87 13.73
CA GLN A 158 -1.36 -14.05 14.56
C GLN A 158 -2.62 -14.77 14.09
N GLN A 159 -3.70 -14.04 13.79
CA GLN A 159 -4.90 -14.67 13.24
C GLN A 159 -4.66 -15.25 11.84
N ALA A 160 -3.87 -14.57 11.01
CA ALA A 160 -3.49 -15.09 9.70
C ALA A 160 -2.75 -16.44 9.81
N LEU A 161 -1.77 -16.56 10.72
CA LEU A 161 -1.03 -17.82 10.94
C LEU A 161 -1.91 -18.95 11.47
N ASN A 162 -2.96 -18.62 12.23
CA ASN A 162 -3.87 -19.61 12.81
C ASN A 162 -4.97 -20.07 11.82
N CYS A 163 -5.01 -19.51 10.61
CA CYS A 163 -5.93 -19.99 9.57
C CYS A 163 -5.56 -21.43 9.20
N LYS A 164 -6.53 -22.35 9.31
CA LYS A 164 -6.31 -23.79 9.09
C LYS A 164 -5.72 -24.10 7.72
N CYS A 165 -6.17 -23.41 6.67
CA CYS A 165 -5.62 -23.51 5.32
C CYS A 165 -4.10 -23.27 5.22
N LEU A 166 -3.50 -22.53 6.17
CA LEU A 166 -2.06 -22.31 6.24
C LEU A 166 -1.36 -23.29 7.19
N VAL A 167 -2.03 -23.78 8.23
CA VAL A 167 -1.44 -24.71 9.22
C VAL A 167 -1.46 -26.16 8.73
N GLU A 168 -2.61 -26.62 8.26
CA GLU A 168 -2.83 -28.01 7.88
C GLU A 168 -2.12 -28.30 6.55
N ASP A 169 -1.51 -29.47 6.44
CA ASP A 169 -0.81 -29.89 5.23
C ASP A 169 -1.81 -30.35 4.15
N ALA A 170 -2.37 -29.38 3.43
CA ALA A 170 -3.36 -29.58 2.39
C ALA A 170 -2.76 -29.92 1.00
N GLY A 171 -1.45 -30.20 0.93
CA GLY A 171 -0.71 -30.39 -0.31
C GLY A 171 -0.28 -29.07 -0.97
N ASP A 172 0.88 -29.09 -1.63
CA ASP A 172 1.59 -27.88 -2.09
C ASP A 172 1.13 -27.35 -3.46
N SER A 173 -0.03 -27.76 -3.97
CA SER A 173 -0.46 -27.32 -5.30
C SER A 173 -0.96 -25.87 -5.36
N ASP A 174 -1.35 -25.29 -4.23
CA ASP A 174 -1.88 -23.92 -4.18
C ASP A 174 -0.79 -22.92 -3.80
N ALA A 175 -0.29 -22.18 -4.80
CA ALA A 175 0.74 -21.17 -4.65
C ALA A 175 0.36 -20.04 -3.66
N ARG A 176 -0.93 -19.82 -3.36
CA ARG A 176 -1.35 -18.80 -2.39
C ARG A 176 -0.85 -19.11 -0.98
N ARG A 177 -0.81 -20.38 -0.58
CA ARG A 177 -0.38 -20.82 0.76
C ARG A 177 1.07 -20.40 1.07
N PRO A 178 2.09 -20.81 0.28
CA PRO A 178 3.47 -20.40 0.52
C PRO A 178 3.66 -18.89 0.36
N LEU A 179 2.96 -18.24 -0.59
CA LEU A 179 3.01 -16.78 -0.72
C LEU A 179 2.53 -16.08 0.57
N TYR A 180 1.39 -16.48 1.12
CA TYR A 180 0.83 -15.87 2.32
C TYR A 180 1.73 -16.11 3.53
N LYS A 181 2.27 -17.32 3.68
CA LYS A 181 3.26 -17.62 4.72
C LYS A 181 4.51 -16.74 4.60
N ALA A 182 5.05 -16.56 3.39
CA ALA A 182 6.20 -15.69 3.16
C ALA A 182 5.93 -14.23 3.54
N ILE A 183 4.75 -13.71 3.16
CA ILE A 183 4.32 -12.35 3.52
C ILE A 183 4.23 -12.20 5.04
N ILE A 184 3.55 -13.14 5.70
CA ILE A 184 3.35 -13.11 7.15
C ILE A 184 4.68 -13.20 7.90
N CYS A 185 5.59 -14.10 7.49
CA CYS A 185 6.93 -14.20 8.08
C CYS A 185 7.72 -12.89 7.94
N LEU A 186 7.69 -12.21 6.79
CA LEU A 186 8.33 -10.90 6.64
C LEU A 186 7.69 -9.81 7.52
N MET A 187 6.37 -9.80 7.63
CA MET A 187 5.67 -8.85 8.52
C MET A 187 6.09 -9.04 9.98
N ASP A 188 6.36 -10.29 10.37
CA ASP A 188 6.82 -10.74 11.69
C ASP A 188 8.35 -10.76 11.85
N GLN A 189 9.11 -10.20 10.90
CA GLN A 189 10.58 -10.11 10.93
C GLN A 189 11.32 -11.47 10.92
N ARG A 190 10.67 -12.54 10.45
CA ARG A 190 11.23 -13.89 10.27
C ARG A 190 11.70 -14.10 8.83
N GLU A 191 12.73 -13.34 8.41
CA GLU A 191 13.19 -13.31 7.00
C GLU A 191 13.67 -14.68 6.50
N GLU A 192 14.38 -15.45 7.32
CA GLU A 192 14.89 -16.79 6.94
C GLU A 192 13.76 -17.77 6.62
N GLU A 193 12.66 -17.72 7.38
CA GLU A 193 11.47 -18.53 7.09
C GLU A 193 10.73 -18.01 5.86
N ALA A 194 10.67 -16.68 5.69
CA ALA A 194 10.06 -16.10 4.51
C ALA A 194 10.78 -16.47 3.21
N ARG A 195 12.11 -16.59 3.23
CA ARG A 195 12.90 -17.06 2.08
C ARG A 195 12.51 -18.46 1.66
N LYS A 196 12.32 -19.37 2.62
CA LYS A 196 11.88 -20.75 2.36
C LYS A 196 10.51 -20.77 1.71
N TYR A 197 9.53 -20.11 2.32
CA TYR A 197 8.18 -20.05 1.74
C TYR A 197 8.11 -19.31 0.41
N TRP A 198 8.98 -18.32 0.18
CA TRP A 198 9.09 -17.69 -1.13
C TRP A 198 9.61 -18.68 -2.19
N GLN A 199 10.63 -19.48 -1.86
CA GLN A 199 11.10 -20.53 -2.76
C GLN A 199 9.98 -21.52 -3.07
N ASP A 200 9.25 -22.00 -2.05
CA ASP A 200 8.12 -22.91 -2.24
C ASP A 200 7.07 -22.29 -3.19
N PHE A 201 6.76 -21.00 -3.02
CA PHE A 201 5.85 -20.28 -3.91
C PHE A 201 6.32 -20.27 -5.37
N LYS A 202 7.62 -20.02 -5.60
CA LYS A 202 8.21 -20.02 -6.94
C LYS A 202 8.20 -21.42 -7.55
N ASP A 203 8.45 -22.46 -6.76
CA ASP A 203 8.42 -23.85 -7.21
C ASP A 203 7.02 -24.25 -7.68
N VAL A 204 5.98 -23.82 -6.97
CA VAL A 204 4.59 -24.05 -7.38
C VAL A 204 4.21 -23.24 -8.63
N GLN A 205 4.69 -22.00 -8.77
CA GLN A 205 4.44 -21.19 -9.97
C GLN A 205 5.16 -21.73 -11.22
N HIS A 206 6.37 -22.26 -11.06
CA HIS A 206 7.27 -22.61 -12.16
C HIS A 206 7.49 -24.11 -12.28
N MET A 207 6.42 -24.91 -12.24
CA MET A 207 6.49 -26.38 -12.39
C MET A 207 7.23 -26.87 -13.66
N THR A 208 7.53 -25.98 -14.61
CA THR A 208 8.18 -26.28 -15.90
C THR A 208 9.60 -25.72 -16.04
N ILE A 209 10.08 -24.91 -15.10
CA ILE A 209 11.44 -24.33 -15.12
C ILE A 209 12.17 -24.85 -13.87
N PRO A 210 13.45 -25.28 -13.98
CA PRO A 210 14.21 -25.71 -12.81
C PRO A 210 14.19 -24.65 -11.70
N PRO A 211 14.01 -25.04 -10.42
CA PRO A 211 14.05 -24.12 -9.29
C PRO A 211 15.33 -23.29 -9.32
N CYS A 212 15.18 -21.98 -9.46
CA CYS A 212 16.28 -21.04 -9.27
C CYS A 212 15.80 -19.91 -8.36
N PHE A 213 16.50 -19.72 -7.25
CA PHE A 213 16.25 -18.60 -6.36
C PHE A 213 16.89 -17.35 -6.96
N HIS A 214 16.06 -16.37 -7.30
CA HIS A 214 16.53 -15.06 -7.74
C HIS A 214 16.51 -14.09 -6.54
N GLU A 215 17.69 -13.79 -5.99
CA GLU A 215 17.84 -12.85 -4.86
C GLU A 215 17.24 -11.46 -5.14
N ASP A 216 17.33 -11.00 -6.39
CA ASP A 216 16.76 -9.73 -6.80
C ASP A 216 15.22 -9.75 -6.70
N GLU A 217 14.58 -10.85 -7.12
CA GLU A 217 13.12 -11.00 -7.01
C GLU A 217 12.65 -11.07 -5.55
N PHE A 218 13.39 -11.80 -4.69
CA PHE A 218 13.07 -11.84 -3.26
C PHE A 218 13.24 -10.46 -2.60
N THR A 219 14.25 -9.70 -3.03
CA THR A 219 14.47 -8.33 -2.56
C THR A 219 13.32 -7.41 -2.95
N GLU A 220 12.82 -7.51 -4.18
CA GLU A 220 11.63 -6.78 -4.64
C GLU A 220 10.38 -7.18 -3.85
N PHE A 221 10.15 -8.48 -3.67
CA PHE A 221 9.07 -9.02 -2.85
C PHE A 221 9.13 -8.46 -1.42
N LYS A 222 10.31 -8.49 -0.79
CA LYS A 222 10.53 -7.93 0.56
C LYS A 222 10.21 -6.44 0.62
N ASN A 223 10.62 -5.67 -0.38
CA ASN A 223 10.32 -4.25 -0.46
C ASN A 223 8.81 -3.99 -0.56
N ALA A 224 8.08 -4.80 -1.34
CA ALA A 224 6.64 -4.70 -1.46
C ALA A 224 5.91 -5.07 -0.16
N VAL A 225 6.35 -6.11 0.57
CA VAL A 225 5.80 -6.43 1.89
C VAL A 225 6.09 -5.33 2.92
N ASN A 226 7.27 -4.71 2.87
CA ASN A 226 7.58 -3.57 3.72
C ASN A 226 6.70 -2.34 3.44
N LEU A 227 6.30 -2.13 2.18
CA LEU A 227 5.32 -1.10 1.82
C LEU A 227 3.94 -1.43 2.38
N LEU A 228 3.47 -2.68 2.21
CA LEU A 228 2.22 -3.16 2.80
C LEU A 228 2.19 -2.94 4.33
N LYS A 229 3.26 -3.28 5.04
CA LYS A 229 3.38 -3.05 6.48
C LYS A 229 3.27 -1.57 6.86
N LYS A 230 3.91 -0.67 6.10
CA LYS A 230 3.78 0.79 6.30
C LYS A 230 2.35 1.26 6.06
N ASP A 231 1.67 0.75 5.05
CA ASP A 231 0.26 1.10 4.75
C ASP A 231 -0.68 0.62 5.86
N ILE A 232 -0.42 -0.53 6.47
CA ILE A 232 -1.13 -1.04 7.66
C ILE A 232 -0.89 -0.11 8.85
N ASP A 233 0.36 0.20 9.18
CA ASP A 233 0.68 0.97 10.37
C ASP A 233 0.15 2.42 10.29
N ALA A 234 0.12 3.01 9.10
CA ALA A 234 -0.41 4.34 8.85
C ALA A 234 -1.93 4.49 9.09
N THR A 235 -2.63 3.40 9.42
CA THR A 235 -4.10 3.39 9.61
C THR A 235 -4.51 3.05 11.04
N LYS A 236 -3.54 2.64 11.88
CA LYS A 236 -3.72 2.45 13.32
C LYS A 236 -3.54 3.76 14.10
N GLN A 237 -3.14 4.84 13.41
CA GLN A 237 -3.01 6.22 13.91
C GLN A 237 -4.24 7.03 13.52
#